data_AF-A0A7K8LTB4-F1
#
_entry.id   AF-A0A7K8LTB4-F1
#
_cell.length_a   1.000
_cell.length_b   1.000
_cell.length_c   1.000
_cell.angle_alpha   90.00
_cell.angle_beta   90.00
_cell.angle_gamma   90.00
#
_symmetry.space_group_name_H-M   'P 1'
#
loop_
_entity.id
_entity.type
_entity.pdbx_description
1 polymer ?
#
loop_
_entity_poly.entity_id
_entity_poly.type
_entity_poly.pdbx_seq_one_letter_code
_entity_poly.pdbx_strand_id
1 'polypeptide(L)'
;SQNEWIMPSKRSETPLPNAITAFTDAGKRSRRAAITWHDQGKWHRHILAAVPGDSLQTMELAAVVWAVLRWHDQRLNIVTDSLYVAGVLQRIEDARLKDI
;
A
#
# COMPACT_ATOMS: atom_id res chain seq x y z
N SER A 1 26.98 9.45 -24.02
CA SER A 1 25.80 8.64 -23.66
C SER A 1 25.83 8.39 -22.17
N GLN A 2 25.25 9.27 -21.37
CA GLN A 2 25.27 9.17 -19.91
C GLN A 2 23.81 9.21 -19.45
N ASN A 3 23.36 8.13 -18.81
CA ASN A 3 22.30 8.05 -17.78
C ASN A 3 21.73 6.61 -17.68
N GLU A 4 22.59 5.59 -17.61
CA GLU A 4 22.16 4.19 -17.44
C GLU A 4 22.04 3.76 -15.97
N TRP A 5 22.31 4.68 -15.01
CA TRP A 5 22.43 4.34 -13.59
C TRP A 5 21.35 4.95 -12.68
N ILE A 6 20.38 5.70 -13.23
CA ILE A 6 19.26 6.22 -12.42
C ILE A 6 18.15 5.18 -12.48
N MET A 7 18.04 4.37 -11.42
CA MET A 7 16.89 3.50 -11.24
C MET A 7 15.62 4.36 -11.21
N PRO A 8 14.64 4.12 -12.10
CA PRO A 8 13.40 4.88 -12.07
C PRO A 8 12.69 4.68 -10.73
N SER A 9 12.13 5.76 -10.19
CA SER A 9 11.25 5.73 -9.01
C SER A 9 10.17 4.65 -9.21
N LYS A 10 9.92 3.85 -8.17
CA LYS A 10 8.86 2.83 -8.18
C LYS A 10 7.48 3.44 -7.87
N ARG A 11 7.44 4.70 -7.42
CA ARG A 11 6.27 5.53 -7.12
C ARG A 11 6.02 6.52 -8.24
N SER A 12 4.73 6.71 -8.52
CA SER A 12 4.20 7.75 -9.39
C SER A 12 3.59 8.88 -8.54
N GLU A 13 3.74 10.13 -8.99
CA GLU A 13 3.08 11.29 -8.38
C GLU A 13 1.60 11.39 -8.76
N THR A 14 1.20 10.72 -9.84
CA THR A 14 -0.19 10.62 -10.30
C THR A 14 -0.68 9.18 -10.23
N PRO A 15 -2.01 8.95 -10.08
CA PRO A 15 -2.57 7.61 -10.10
C PRO A 15 -2.19 6.85 -11.38
N LEU A 16 -1.78 5.59 -11.22
CA LEU A 16 -1.39 4.74 -12.34
C LEU A 16 -2.63 4.35 -13.16
N PRO A 17 -2.63 4.55 -14.49
CA PRO A 17 -3.71 4.07 -15.34
C PRO A 17 -3.67 2.54 -15.45
N ASN A 18 -4.83 1.90 -15.59
CA ASN A 18 -4.99 0.44 -15.73
C ASN A 18 -4.31 -0.36 -14.60
N ALA A 19 -4.26 0.21 -13.40
CA ALA A 19 -3.74 -0.42 -12.19
C ALA A 19 -4.89 -0.90 -11.29
N ILE A 20 -4.61 -1.89 -10.44
CA ILE A 20 -5.53 -2.21 -9.34
C ILE A 20 -5.52 -1.03 -8.37
N THR A 21 -6.70 -0.62 -7.89
CA THR A 21 -6.81 0.38 -6.82
C THR A 21 -7.32 -0.29 -5.56
N ALA A 22 -6.45 -0.40 -4.56
CA ALA A 22 -6.76 -0.95 -3.25
C ALA A 22 -7.03 0.19 -2.26
N PHE A 23 -8.22 0.16 -1.65
CA PHE A 23 -8.59 1.05 -0.55
C PHE A 23 -8.37 0.31 0.76
N THR A 24 -7.62 0.92 1.68
CA THR A 24 -7.24 0.32 2.96
C THR A 24 -7.76 1.15 4.12
N ASP A 25 -8.29 0.47 5.14
CA ASP A 25 -8.76 1.07 6.39
C ASP A 25 -8.52 0.08 7.54
N ALA A 26 -8.38 0.58 8.77
CA ALA A 26 -8.39 -0.25 9.97
C ALA A 26 -9.22 0.36 11.10
N GLY A 27 -9.91 -0.50 11.83
CA GLY A 27 -10.72 -0.10 12.97
C GLY A 27 -10.16 -0.60 14.29
N LYS A 28 -9.83 0.34 15.20
CA LYS A 28 -9.35 -0.01 16.56
C LYS A 28 -10.40 -0.81 17.34
N ARG A 29 -11.67 -0.39 17.28
CA ARG A 29 -12.80 -1.06 17.97
C ARG A 29 -13.16 -2.39 17.32
N SER A 30 -13.13 -2.45 15.98
CA SER A 30 -13.43 -3.69 15.25
C SER A 30 -12.30 -4.70 15.31
N ARG A 31 -11.08 -4.28 15.71
CA ARG A 31 -9.86 -5.09 15.76
C ARG A 31 -9.56 -5.75 14.41
N ARG A 32 -9.81 -5.01 13.32
CA ARG A 32 -9.70 -5.49 11.94
C ARG A 32 -9.15 -4.41 11.02
N ALA A 33 -8.45 -4.85 9.98
CA ALA A 33 -8.16 -4.03 8.82
C ALA A 33 -8.86 -4.60 7.59
N ALA A 34 -9.27 -3.72 6.69
CA ALA A 34 -9.98 -4.05 5.47
C ALA A 34 -9.19 -3.55 4.27
N ILE A 35 -9.20 -4.37 3.22
CA ILE A 35 -8.71 -4.01 1.89
C ILE A 35 -9.87 -4.23 0.94
N THR A 36 -10.31 -3.21 0.22
CA THR A 36 -11.31 -3.33 -0.84
C THR A 36 -10.73 -2.90 -2.17
N TRP A 37 -11.15 -3.57 -3.23
CA TRP A 37 -10.75 -3.21 -4.60
C TRP A 37 -11.87 -3.55 -5.56
N HIS A 38 -11.91 -2.85 -6.68
CA HIS A 38 -12.84 -3.12 -7.76
C HIS A 38 -12.08 -3.78 -8.91
N ASP A 39 -12.56 -4.93 -9.36
CA ASP A 39 -11.98 -5.68 -10.48
C ASP A 39 -13.10 -6.30 -11.31
N GLN A 40 -12.96 -6.27 -12.64
CA GLN A 40 -13.92 -6.86 -13.60
C GLN A 40 -15.41 -6.53 -13.33
N GLY A 41 -15.70 -5.29 -12.92
CA GLY A 41 -17.08 -4.85 -12.65
C GLY A 41 -17.63 -5.27 -11.29
N LYS A 42 -16.79 -5.81 -10.39
CA LYS A 42 -17.18 -6.30 -9.07
C LYS A 42 -16.30 -5.75 -7.97
N TRP A 43 -16.92 -5.49 -6.82
CA TRP A 43 -16.22 -5.17 -5.59
C TRP A 43 -15.77 -6.43 -4.85
N HIS A 44 -14.52 -6.41 -4.43
CA HIS A 44 -13.88 -7.44 -3.62
C HIS A 44 -13.46 -6.85 -2.28
N ARG A 45 -13.37 -7.70 -1.25
CA ARG A 45 -12.73 -7.33 0.02
C ARG A 45 -11.89 -8.44 0.60
N HIS A 46 -10.88 -8.06 1.35
CA HIS A 46 -10.12 -8.90 2.26
C HIS A 46 -10.12 -8.28 3.66
N ILE A 47 -10.17 -9.10 4.71
CA ILE A 47 -10.18 -8.65 6.10
C ILE A 47 -9.03 -9.33 6.84
N LEU A 48 -8.21 -8.51 7.48
CA LEU A 48 -7.18 -8.95 8.41
C LEU A 48 -7.68 -8.80 9.84
N ALA A 49 -7.49 -9.82 10.67
CA ALA A 49 -7.80 -9.76 12.09
C ALA A 49 -6.55 -9.34 12.86
N ALA A 50 -6.72 -8.44 13.82
CA ALA A 50 -5.62 -8.00 14.67
C ALA A 50 -5.21 -9.10 15.65
N VAL A 51 -3.90 -9.28 15.84
CA VAL A 51 -3.32 -10.19 16.84
C VAL A 51 -3.02 -9.44 18.14
N PRO A 52 -2.80 -10.14 19.28
CA PRO A 52 -2.39 -9.49 20.52
C PRO A 52 -1.13 -8.64 20.30
N GLY A 53 -1.16 -7.39 20.78
CA GLY A 53 -0.09 -6.42 20.58
C GLY A 53 -0.26 -5.49 19.37
N ASP A 54 -1.16 -5.79 18.43
CA ASP A 54 -1.43 -4.88 17.31
C ASP A 54 -2.05 -3.57 17.75
N SER A 55 -1.47 -2.48 17.28
CA SER A 55 -2.01 -1.13 17.38
C SER A 55 -2.86 -0.81 16.15
N LEU A 56 -3.54 0.35 16.17
CA LEU A 56 -4.26 0.81 14.98
C LEU A 56 -3.29 1.02 13.81
N GLN A 57 -2.14 1.65 14.08
CA GLN A 57 -1.13 1.97 13.07
C GLN A 57 -0.50 0.71 12.45
N THR A 58 -0.26 -0.34 13.25
CA THR A 58 0.26 -1.61 12.70
C THR A 58 -0.79 -2.30 11.82
N MET A 59 -2.08 -2.19 12.17
CA MET A 59 -3.16 -2.73 11.36
C MET A 59 -3.35 -2.00 10.03
N GLU A 60 -3.31 -0.66 10.04
CA GLU A 60 -3.37 0.14 8.81
C GLU A 60 -2.20 -0.22 7.88
N LEU A 61 -0.98 -0.33 8.44
CA LEU A 61 0.19 -0.73 7.67
C LEU A 61 0.09 -2.18 7.16
N ALA A 62 -0.45 -3.10 7.96
CA ALA A 62 -0.63 -4.49 7.57
C ALA A 62 -1.58 -4.64 6.36
N ALA A 63 -2.65 -3.83 6.29
CA ALA A 63 -3.54 -3.81 5.14
C ALA A 63 -2.80 -3.41 3.84
N VAL A 64 -1.96 -2.39 3.93
CA VAL A 64 -1.11 -1.95 2.82
C VAL A 64 -0.09 -3.01 2.42
N VAL A 65 0.62 -3.60 3.39
CA VAL A 65 1.59 -4.68 3.13
C VAL A 65 0.91 -5.85 2.43
N TRP A 66 -0.28 -6.25 2.89
CA TRP A 66 -1.05 -7.30 2.25
C TRP A 66 -1.38 -6.95 0.79
N ALA A 67 -1.84 -5.73 0.51
CA ALA A 67 -2.12 -5.27 -0.85
C ALA A 67 -0.87 -5.33 -1.75
N VAL A 68 0.26 -4.81 -1.25
CA VAL A 68 1.55 -4.84 -1.98
C VAL A 68 1.98 -6.28 -2.28
N LEU A 69 1.88 -7.19 -1.31
CA LEU A 69 2.24 -8.60 -1.52
C LEU A 69 1.28 -9.30 -2.50
N ARG A 70 -0.02 -9.00 -2.41
CA ARG A 70 -1.06 -9.59 -3.26
C ARG A 70 -0.91 -9.24 -4.74
N TRP A 71 -0.38 -8.05 -5.03
CA TRP A 71 -0.22 -7.50 -6.38
C TRP A 71 1.23 -7.08 -6.67
N HIS A 72 2.22 -7.78 -6.10
CA HIS A 72 3.63 -7.41 -6.20
C HIS A 72 4.16 -7.35 -7.65
N ASP A 73 3.59 -8.15 -8.56
CA ASP A 73 3.93 -8.17 -9.98
C ASP A 73 3.02 -7.29 -10.86
N GLN A 74 2.13 -6.49 -10.25
CA GLN A 74 1.16 -5.66 -10.96
C GLN A 74 1.28 -4.19 -10.56
N ARG A 75 0.75 -3.31 -11.40
CA ARG A 75 0.57 -1.89 -11.05
C ARG A 75 -0.51 -1.77 -10.00
N LEU A 76 -0.20 -1.09 -8.90
CA LEU A 76 -1.07 -0.92 -7.74
C LEU A 76 -1.13 0.55 -7.34
N ASN A 77 -2.34 1.09 -7.23
CA ASN A 77 -2.65 2.31 -6.51
C ASN A 77 -3.15 1.94 -5.11
N ILE A 78 -2.59 2.56 -4.08
CA ILE A 78 -3.04 2.39 -2.70
C ILE A 78 -3.70 3.68 -2.24
N VAL A 79 -4.94 3.58 -1.78
CA VAL A 79 -5.69 4.68 -1.17
C VAL A 79 -5.84 4.37 0.31
N THR A 80 -5.25 5.22 1.15
CA THR A 80 -5.30 5.11 2.60
C THR A 80 -5.67 6.47 3.19
N ASP A 81 -6.46 6.46 4.26
CA ASP A 81 -6.78 7.63 5.09
C ASP A 81 -5.77 7.82 6.23
N SER A 82 -4.83 6.87 6.40
CA SER A 82 -3.76 6.95 7.39
C SER A 82 -2.58 7.78 6.89
N LEU A 83 -2.45 9.00 7.43
CA LEU A 83 -1.25 9.84 7.24
C LEU A 83 0.03 9.14 7.72
N TYR A 84 -0.08 8.29 8.76
CA TYR A 84 1.05 7.51 9.24
C TYR A 84 1.54 6.54 8.16
N VAL A 85 0.65 5.75 7.56
CA VAL A 85 1.01 4.78 6.52
C VAL A 85 1.50 5.49 5.26
N ALA A 86 0.83 6.56 4.82
CA ALA A 86 1.27 7.35 3.67
C ALA A 86 2.71 7.88 3.86
N GLY A 87 3.02 8.43 5.04
CA GLY A 87 4.37 8.90 5.35
C GLY A 87 5.42 7.79 5.45
N VAL A 88 5.04 6.62 5.99
CA VAL A 88 5.95 5.45 6.06
C VAL A 88 6.28 4.95 4.65
N LEU A 89 5.29 4.78 3.78
CA LEU A 89 5.49 4.35 2.39
C LEU A 89 6.41 5.29 1.62
N GLN A 90 6.18 6.60 1.73
CA GLN A 90 7.02 7.60 1.09
C GLN A 90 8.50 7.47 1.50
N ARG A 91 8.75 7.35 2.81
CA ARG A 91 10.11 7.25 3.35
C ARG A 91 10.81 5.94 3.01
N ILE A 92 10.10 4.80 3.01
CA ILE A 92 10.69 3.49 2.67
C ILE A 92 11.21 3.49 1.24
N GLU A 93 10.46 4.09 0.34
CA GLU A 93 10.87 4.20 -1.05
C GLU A 93 12.05 5.16 -1.24
N ASP A 94 11.97 6.34 -0.63
CA ASP A 94 13.07 7.31 -0.67
C ASP A 94 14.35 6.72 -0.04
N ALA A 95 14.23 5.86 0.99
CA ALA A 95 15.35 5.16 1.61
C ALA A 95 15.96 4.08 0.70
N ARG A 96 15.12 3.29 -0.01
CA ARG A 96 15.60 2.32 -1.01
C ARG A 96 16.31 2.99 -2.19
N LEU A 97 16.00 4.25 -2.49
CA LEU A 97 16.69 5.03 -3.52
C LEU A 97 18.03 5.62 -3.03
N LYS A 98 18.31 5.59 -1.73
CA LYS A 98 19.54 6.11 -1.12
C LYS A 98 20.61 5.06 -0.81
N ASP A 99 20.41 3.80 -1.20
CA ASP A 99 21.49 2.82 -1.19
C ASP A 99 22.50 3.19 -2.28
N ILE A 100 23.60 3.85 -1.87
CA ILE A 100 24.77 4.26 -2.67
C ILE A 100 25.89 3.24 -2.45
#